data_AF-A0A924MVH7-F1
#
_entry.id   AF-A0A924MVH7-F1
#
_cell.length_a   1.000
_cell.length_b   1.000
_cell.length_c   1.000
_cell.angle_alpha   90.00
_cell.angle_beta   90.00
_cell.angle_gamma   90.00
#
_symmetry.space_group_name_H-M   'P 1'
#
loop_
_entity.id
_entity.type
_entity.pdbx_description
1 polymer ?
#
loop_
_entity_poly.entity_id
_entity_poly.type
_entity_poly.pdbx_seq_one_letter_code
_entity_poly.pdbx_strand_id
1 'polypeptide(L)' 'MRIVCIGGGPAGHTFALLMKKLDPGHDITVVQRNRSYDTFGWGLVF' A
#
# COMPACT_ATOMS: atom_id res chain seq x y z
N MET A 1 4.36 10.26 12.63
CA MET A 1 5.33 10.46 11.51
C MET A 1 4.59 10.57 10.18
N ARG A 2 5.17 11.22 9.16
CA ARG A 2 4.59 11.31 7.80
C ARG A 2 5.35 10.40 6.84
N ILE A 3 4.65 9.52 6.13
CA ILE A 3 5.23 8.49 5.28
C ILE A 3 4.51 8.46 3.94
N VAL A 4 5.27 8.45 2.84
CA VAL A 4 4.73 8.31 1.48
C VAL A 4 5.21 6.99 0.89
N CYS A 5 4.27 6.12 0.55
CA CYS A 5 4.53 4.84 -0.13
C CYS A 5 4.27 5.01 -1.62
N ILE A 6 5.31 4.81 -2.43
CA ILE A 6 5.22 4.84 -3.89
C ILE A 6 4.97 3.40 -4.38
N GLY A 7 3.77 3.17 -4.90
CA GLY A 7 3.28 1.85 -5.33
C GLY A 7 2.19 1.31 -4.40
N GLY A 8 0.97 1.23 -4.92
CA GLY A 8 -0.21 0.65 -4.25
C GLY A 8 -0.29 -0.87 -4.32
N GLY A 9 0.84 -1.56 -4.48
CA GLY A 9 0.88 -3.02 -4.45
C GLY A 9 0.64 -3.60 -3.05
N PRO A 10 0.64 -4.94 -2.92
CA PRO A 10 0.41 -5.62 -1.65
C PRO A 10 1.43 -5.22 -0.58
N ALA A 11 2.69 -4.96 -0.96
CA ALA A 11 3.72 -4.48 -0.03
C ALA A 11 3.38 -3.11 0.57
N GLY A 12 3.00 -2.12 -0.27
CA GLY A 12 2.67 -0.77 0.17
C GLY A 12 1.42 -0.72 1.04
N HIS A 13 0.37 -1.48 0.67
CA HIS A 13 -0.85 -1.59 1.47
C HIS A 13 -0.61 -2.31 2.80
N THR A 14 0.13 -3.41 2.80
CA THR A 14 0.45 -4.16 4.03
C THR A 14 1.26 -3.30 4.98
N PHE A 15 2.26 -2.58 4.47
CA PHE A 15 3.04 -1.64 5.26
C PHE A 15 2.17 -0.55 5.89
N ALA A 16 1.33 0.13 5.08
CA ALA A 16 0.47 1.19 5.58
C ALA A 16 -0.49 0.69 6.68
N LEU A 17 -1.06 -0.51 6.49
CA LEU A 17 -1.94 -1.14 7.45
C LEU A 17 -1.23 -1.48 8.76
N LEU A 18 -0.04 -2.12 8.69
CA LEU A 18 0.73 -2.48 9.87
C LEU A 18 1.20 -1.24 10.65
N MET A 19 1.61 -0.18 9.95
CA MET A 19 2.04 1.07 10.58
C MET A 19 0.89 1.78 11.28
N LYS A 20 -0.31 1.82 10.67
CA LYS A 20 -1.51 2.34 11.32
C LYS A 20 -1.97 1.48 12.50
N LYS A 21 -1.77 0.16 12.44
CA LYS A 21 -2.08 -0.75 13.53
C LYS A 21 -1.13 -0.56 14.72
N LEU A 22 0.15 -0.30 14.45
CA LEU A 22 1.15 -0.07 15.50
C LEU A 22 0.92 1.28 16.19
N ASP A 23 0.65 2.33 15.42
CA ASP A 23 0.29 3.64 15.95
C ASP A 23 -0.58 4.41 14.92
N PRO A 24 -1.86 4.69 15.26
CA PRO A 24 -2.78 5.41 14.40
C PRO A 24 -2.36 6.86 14.06
N GLY A 25 -1.45 7.45 14.82
CA GLY A 25 -0.92 8.80 14.63
C GLY A 25 -0.01 8.98 13.41
N HIS A 26 0.33 7.89 12.71
CA HIS A 26 1.06 7.94 11.46
C HIS A 26 0.21 8.53 10.32
N ASP A 27 0.69 9.57 9.64
CA ASP A 27 0.09 10.09 8.41
C ASP A 27 0.74 9.34 7.22
N ILE A 28 -0.02 8.48 6.55
CA ILE A 28 0.49 7.58 5.51
C ILE A 28 -0.28 7.82 4.23
N THR A 29 0.43 8.17 3.16
CA THR A 29 -0.14 8.31 1.81
C THR A 29 0.42 7.23 0.90
N VAL A 30 -0.46 6.45 0.26
CA VAL A 30 -0.08 5.46 -0.74
C VAL A 30 -0.43 6.01 -2.12
N VAL A 31 0.58 6.12 -2.98
CA VAL A 31 0.42 6.65 -4.35
C VAL A 31 0.55 5.50 -5.34
N GLN A 32 -0.47 5.31 -6.17
CA GLN A 32 -0.47 4.29 -7.22
C GLN A 32 -0.50 4.96 -8.60
N ARG A 33 0.30 4.43 -9.54
CA ARG A 33 0.37 4.95 -10.91
C ARG A 33 -0.90 4.65 -11.72
N ASN A 34 -1.43 3.43 -11.58
CA ASN A 34 -2.55 2.94 -12.38
C ASN A 34 -3.88 3.22 -11.66
N ARG A 35 -5.01 3.08 -12.36
CA ARG A 35 -6.34 3.31 -11.76
C ARG A 35 -6.65 2.23 -10.72
N SER A 36 -7.60 2.51 -9.84
CA SER A 36 -8.15 1.49 -8.94
C SER A 36 -8.62 0.28 -9.75
N TYR A 37 -8.35 -0.91 -9.24
CA TYR A 37 -8.66 -2.20 -9.89
C TYR A 37 -7.86 -2.54 -11.16
N ASP A 38 -6.94 -1.69 -11.63
CA ASP A 38 -5.96 -2.08 -12.66
C ASP A 38 -4.94 -3.05 -12.05
N THR A 39 -5.25 -4.34 -12.10
CA THR A 39 -4.37 -5.42 -11.66
C THR A 39 -3.58 -5.95 -12.85
N PHE A 40 -2.26 -6.07 -12.68
CA PHE A 40 -1.36 -6.61 -13.69
C PHE A 40 -0.70 -7.87 -13.13
N GLY A 41 -0.73 -8.95 -13.88
CA GLY A 41 -0.15 -10.24 -13.50
C GLY A 41 -0.97 -11.41 -14.02
N TRP A 42 -0.35 -12.59 -14.07
CA TRP A 42 -0.95 -13.82 -14.59
C TRP A 42 -1.64 -14.66 -13.49
N GLY A 43 -1.87 -14.06 -12.32
CA GLY A 43 -2.21 -14.77 -11.09
C GLY A 43 -0.96 -15.12 -10.28
N LEU A 44 -1.04 -14.90 -8.97
CA LEU A 44 -0.07 -15.45 -8.02
C LEU A 44 -0.55 -16.87 -7.70
N VAL A 45 0.25 -17.87 -8.02
CA VAL A 45 -0.02 -19.28 -7.70
C VAL A 45 0.73 -19.60 -6.42
N PHE A 46 0.04 -20.22 -5.46
CA PHE A 46 0.59 -20.64 -4.18
C PHE A 46 1.32 -21.98 -4.31
#